data_AF-X1ELS5-F1
#
_entry.id   AF-X1ELS5-F1
#
_cell.length_a   1.000
_cell.length_b   1.000
_cell.length_c   1.000
_cell.angle_alpha   90.00
_cell.angle_beta   90.00
_cell.angle_gamma   90.00
#
_symmetry.space_group_name_H-M   'P 1'
#
loop_
_entity.id
_entity.type
_entity.pdbx_description
1 polymer ?
#
loop_
_entity_poly.entity_id
_entity_poly.type
_entity_poly.pdbx_seq_one_letter_code
_entity_poly.pdbx_strand_id
1 'polypeptide(L)'
;IEDAWTAVEIHENTNHTGTPPSDPEMLKLYLALPMITRNYVDTQQSWISADHRRRRMRDLGIETDDPLYEAQMRQSKRMKSVYTSNLEDAKLMFSSHPLWEYCEIIKGWGPVACMTWMGYIDPFKAHTAGRVKKYLGIIPGSGLKKGQTAGYNLEAKGRTYIIMNNTILQKDPFYYDHYIGKKLYYAETERDIDGIKWPPFDDIIDNPEICPDYPRCAKKLIRKAEREGRKPKKPSCRAHLDNMARRWLWG
;
A
#
# COMPACT_ATOMS: atom_id res chain seq x y z
N ILE A 1 -9.75 -31.73 17.14
CA ILE A 1 -9.44 -32.32 15.81
C ILE A 1 -10.70 -32.32 14.96
N GLU A 2 -11.83 -32.86 15.42
CA GLU A 2 -13.16 -32.59 14.81
C GLU A 2 -13.58 -31.11 14.87
N ASP A 3 -13.24 -30.36 15.93
CA ASP A 3 -13.48 -28.90 15.99
C ASP A 3 -12.65 -28.05 15.02
N ALA A 4 -11.55 -28.59 14.47
CA ALA A 4 -10.83 -27.94 13.38
C ALA A 4 -11.60 -28.08 12.04
N TRP A 5 -12.48 -29.08 11.93
CA TRP A 5 -13.34 -29.31 10.77
C TRP A 5 -14.60 -28.42 10.80
N THR A 6 -15.13 -28.06 11.97
CA THR A 6 -16.20 -27.06 12.11
C THR A 6 -15.70 -25.61 11.96
N ALA A 7 -14.44 -25.34 12.30
CA ALA A 7 -13.80 -24.04 12.02
C ALA A 7 -13.53 -23.83 10.51
N VAL A 8 -13.41 -24.92 9.75
CA VAL A 8 -13.45 -24.95 8.27
C VAL A 8 -14.89 -24.79 7.77
N GLU A 9 -15.91 -25.27 8.48
CA GLU A 9 -17.31 -24.99 8.14
C GLU A 9 -17.73 -23.52 8.41
N ILE A 10 -16.91 -22.73 9.12
CA ILE A 10 -17.07 -21.27 9.29
C ILE A 10 -16.10 -20.49 8.37
N HIS A 11 -15.13 -21.18 7.76
CA HIS A 11 -14.47 -20.72 6.53
C HIS A 11 -15.49 -20.51 5.39
N GLU A 12 -16.72 -21.03 5.56
CA GLU A 12 -17.84 -21.07 4.63
C GLU A 12 -18.69 -19.79 4.56
N ASN A 13 -19.58 -19.77 3.57
CA ASN A 13 -20.78 -18.95 3.44
C ASN A 13 -20.66 -17.50 2.95
N THR A 14 -19.47 -16.87 2.87
CA THR A 14 -19.39 -15.46 2.38
C THR A 14 -18.27 -15.13 1.37
N ASN A 15 -18.03 -16.07 0.44
CA ASN A 15 -17.34 -15.95 -0.88
C ASN A 15 -15.85 -16.37 -1.02
N HIS A 16 -15.58 -17.67 -0.84
CA HIS A 16 -15.10 -18.68 -1.84
C HIS A 16 -14.32 -18.19 -3.10
N THR A 17 -13.33 -18.91 -3.67
CA THR A 17 -13.44 -20.30 -4.19
C THR A 17 -12.07 -20.98 -4.34
N GLY A 18 -11.93 -22.11 -3.66
CA GLY A 18 -10.84 -23.10 -3.72
C GLY A 18 -11.02 -24.08 -2.57
N THR A 19 -10.92 -25.40 -2.81
CA THR A 19 -11.01 -26.39 -1.74
C THR A 19 -9.79 -26.23 -0.82
N PRO A 20 -9.96 -26.04 0.50
CA PRO A 20 -8.83 -25.97 1.41
C PRO A 20 -8.03 -27.28 1.35
N PRO A 21 -6.74 -27.26 1.76
CA PRO A 21 -5.94 -28.47 1.84
C PRO A 21 -6.65 -29.53 2.68
N SER A 22 -6.72 -30.75 2.16
CA SER A 22 -7.21 -31.91 2.92
C SER A 22 -6.26 -32.33 4.05
N ASP A 23 -5.00 -31.87 3.97
CA ASP A 23 -3.99 -32.05 5.02
C ASP A 23 -4.23 -31.04 6.18
N PRO A 24 -4.56 -31.54 7.39
CA PRO A 24 -4.82 -30.69 8.55
C PRO A 24 -3.62 -29.81 8.97
N GLU A 25 -2.39 -30.28 8.78
CA GLU A 25 -1.20 -29.50 9.16
C GLU A 25 -0.94 -28.36 8.16
N MET A 26 -1.14 -28.62 6.87
CA MET A 26 -1.08 -27.57 5.85
C MET A 26 -2.18 -26.51 6.04
N LEU A 27 -3.38 -26.94 6.41
CA LEU A 27 -4.48 -26.04 6.74
C LEU A 27 -4.15 -25.19 7.98
N LYS A 28 -3.60 -25.81 9.04
CA LYS A 28 -3.18 -25.10 10.25
C LYS A 28 -2.11 -24.06 9.96
N LEU A 29 -1.09 -24.42 9.17
CA LEU A 29 -0.05 -23.50 8.73
C LEU A 29 -0.65 -22.35 7.91
N TYR A 30 -1.56 -22.67 6.99
CA TYR A 30 -2.27 -21.69 6.17
C TYR A 30 -3.09 -20.70 6.99
N LEU A 31 -3.77 -21.15 8.06
CA LEU A 31 -4.55 -20.27 8.93
C LEU A 31 -3.66 -19.44 9.85
N ALA A 32 -2.55 -20.01 10.33
CA ALA A 32 -1.63 -19.34 11.26
C ALA A 32 -0.76 -18.29 10.56
N LEU A 33 -0.33 -18.54 9.31
CA LEU A 33 0.60 -17.69 8.59
C LEU A 33 0.08 -16.24 8.42
N PRO A 34 -1.17 -15.99 7.96
CA PRO A 34 -1.74 -14.65 7.92
C PRO A 34 -1.81 -13.96 9.29
N MET A 35 -2.05 -14.71 10.37
CA MET A 35 -2.13 -14.13 11.70
C MET A 35 -0.77 -13.61 12.17
N ILE A 36 0.26 -14.44 12.05
CA ILE A 36 1.64 -14.10 12.42
C ILE A 36 2.13 -12.91 11.59
N THR A 37 1.90 -12.96 10.29
CA THR A 37 2.36 -11.94 9.36
C THR A 37 1.64 -10.60 9.55
N ARG A 38 0.33 -10.62 9.80
CA ARG A 38 -0.44 -9.40 10.13
C ARG A 38 -0.06 -8.81 11.48
N ASN A 39 0.23 -9.63 12.49
CA ASN A 39 0.75 -9.13 13.77
C ASN A 39 2.03 -8.29 13.57
N TYR A 40 2.94 -8.75 12.71
CA TYR A 40 4.12 -7.96 12.35
C TYR A 40 3.75 -6.63 11.63
N VAL A 41 2.87 -6.69 10.64
CA VAL A 41 2.45 -5.51 9.87
C VAL A 41 1.70 -4.47 10.73
N ASP A 42 0.86 -4.93 11.66
CA ASP A 42 0.07 -4.08 12.56
C ASP A 42 0.93 -3.44 13.65
N THR A 43 1.89 -4.19 14.18
CA THR A 43 2.86 -3.66 15.15
C THR A 43 3.78 -2.62 14.51
N GLN A 44 4.19 -2.83 13.25
CA GLN A 44 4.90 -1.82 12.47
C GLN A 44 4.07 -0.54 12.31
N GLN A 45 2.80 -0.65 11.91
CA GLN A 45 1.93 0.52 11.75
C GLN A 45 1.71 1.26 13.09
N SER A 46 1.55 0.50 14.17
CA SER A 46 1.36 1.06 15.52
C SER A 46 2.60 1.82 15.98
N TRP A 47 3.79 1.28 15.72
CA TRP A 47 5.06 1.95 16.00
C TRP A 47 5.21 3.24 15.18
N ILE A 48 5.01 3.19 13.87
CA ILE A 48 5.09 4.36 12.98
C ILE A 48 4.11 5.44 13.42
N SER A 49 2.87 5.06 13.75
CA SER A 49 1.84 5.99 14.24
C SER A 49 2.25 6.64 15.56
N ALA A 50 2.82 5.87 16.49
CA ALA A 50 3.31 6.39 17.76
C ALA A 50 4.47 7.38 17.57
N ASP A 51 5.39 7.11 16.63
CA ASP A 51 6.49 8.04 16.33
C ASP A 51 5.99 9.32 15.63
N HIS A 52 5.03 9.22 14.71
CA HIS A 52 4.41 10.39 14.09
C HIS A 52 3.70 11.29 15.11
N ARG A 53 2.96 10.71 16.05
CA ARG A 53 2.33 11.47 17.14
C ARG A 53 3.37 12.17 18.00
N ARG A 54 4.46 11.48 18.36
CA ARG A 54 5.57 12.06 19.12
C ARG A 54 6.21 13.25 18.39
N ARG A 55 6.44 13.15 17.07
CA ARG A 55 6.94 14.28 16.26
C ARG A 55 5.97 15.46 16.27
N ARG A 56 4.67 15.18 16.09
CA ARG A 56 3.62 16.22 16.14
C ARG A 56 3.55 16.91 17.50
N MET A 57 3.74 16.19 18.61
CA MET A 57 3.80 16.78 19.96
C MET A 57 4.94 17.79 20.07
N ARG A 58 6.13 17.45 19.56
CA ARG A 58 7.26 18.39 19.49
C ARG A 58 6.94 19.60 18.60
N ASP A 59 6.29 19.39 17.45
CA ASP A 59 5.90 20.48 16.55
C ASP A 59 4.84 21.41 17.19
N LEU A 60 4.13 20.95 18.23
CA LEU A 60 3.22 21.74 19.06
C LEU A 60 3.90 22.40 20.27
N GLY A 61 5.23 22.23 20.42
CA GLY A 61 5.99 22.80 21.53
C GLY A 61 5.82 22.05 22.85
N ILE A 62 5.41 20.78 22.83
CA ILE A 62 5.39 19.95 24.04
C ILE A 62 6.83 19.53 24.35
N GLU A 63 7.32 19.94 25.51
CA GLU A 63 8.67 19.67 25.98
C GLU A 63 8.91 18.18 26.23
N THR A 64 10.17 17.75 26.15
CA THR A 64 10.51 16.33 26.24
C THR A 64 10.34 15.73 27.64
N ASP A 65 10.38 16.56 28.67
CA ASP A 65 10.16 16.19 30.07
C ASP A 65 8.67 16.21 30.48
N ASP A 66 7.77 16.67 29.60
CA ASP A 66 6.34 16.63 29.84
C ASP A 66 5.85 15.18 30.02
N PRO A 67 5.07 14.87 31.07
CA PRO A 67 4.56 13.52 31.33
C PRO A 67 3.81 12.88 30.15
N LEU A 68 3.12 13.67 29.32
CA LEU A 68 2.43 13.22 28.12
C LEU A 68 3.44 12.82 27.03
N TYR A 69 4.49 13.62 26.83
CA TYR A 69 5.55 13.30 25.88
C TYR A 69 6.26 12.01 26.29
N GLU A 70 6.59 11.89 27.58
CA GLU A 70 7.21 10.70 28.16
C GLU A 70 6.33 9.45 28.01
N ALA A 71 5.02 9.56 28.24
CA ALA A 71 4.08 8.47 28.01
C ALA A 71 4.07 8.01 26.54
N GLN A 72 4.02 8.96 25.60
CA GLN A 72 4.07 8.69 24.16
C GLN A 72 5.41 8.07 23.75
N MET A 73 6.51 8.51 24.35
CA MET A 73 7.85 7.97 24.09
C MET A 73 7.97 6.52 24.58
N ARG A 74 7.46 6.21 25.79
CA ARG A 74 7.38 4.84 26.32
C ARG A 74 6.54 3.94 25.41
N GLN A 75 5.39 4.41 24.93
CA GLN A 75 4.56 3.65 23.99
C GLN A 75 5.32 3.36 22.68
N SER A 76 5.99 4.36 22.10
CA SER A 76 6.78 4.19 20.87
C SER A 76 7.91 3.16 21.07
N LYS A 77 8.62 3.20 22.20
CA LYS A 77 9.66 2.23 22.55
C LYS A 77 9.10 0.80 22.68
N ARG A 78 7.97 0.62 23.39
CA ARG A 78 7.30 -0.69 23.51
C ARG A 78 6.92 -1.26 22.15
N MET A 79 6.27 -0.45 21.30
CA MET A 79 5.88 -0.89 19.97
C MET A 79 7.08 -1.25 19.09
N LYS A 80 8.18 -0.49 19.17
CA LYS A 80 9.42 -0.80 18.47
C LYS A 80 10.02 -2.14 18.94
N SER A 81 9.99 -2.41 20.24
CA SER A 81 10.48 -3.69 20.80
C SER A 81 9.66 -4.87 20.27
N VAL A 82 8.33 -4.78 20.30
CA VAL A 82 7.44 -5.83 19.78
C VAL A 82 7.64 -6.02 18.28
N TYR A 83 7.71 -4.93 17.50
CA TYR A 83 8.02 -4.98 16.08
C TYR A 83 9.34 -5.70 15.79
N THR A 84 10.39 -5.42 16.57
CA THR A 84 11.70 -6.05 16.41
C THR A 84 11.65 -7.53 16.75
N SER A 85 10.95 -7.91 17.83
CA SER A 85 10.74 -9.31 18.18
C SER A 85 10.02 -10.07 17.06
N ASN A 86 8.89 -9.53 16.58
CA ASN A 86 8.13 -10.14 15.48
C ASN A 86 8.96 -10.28 14.21
N LEU A 87 9.89 -9.35 13.95
CA LEU A 87 10.80 -9.43 12.81
C LEU A 87 11.81 -10.58 12.94
N GLU A 88 12.40 -10.75 14.13
CA GLU A 88 13.33 -11.85 14.38
C GLU A 88 12.62 -13.20 14.30
N ASP A 89 11.41 -13.31 14.87
CA ASP A 89 10.57 -14.51 14.75
C ASP A 89 10.27 -14.81 13.28
N ALA A 90 9.91 -13.79 12.49
CA ALA A 90 9.66 -13.93 11.06
C ALA A 90 10.90 -14.40 10.29
N LYS A 91 12.09 -13.89 10.60
CA LYS A 91 13.34 -14.37 10.00
C LYS A 91 13.58 -15.84 10.31
N LEU A 92 13.39 -16.25 11.56
CA LEU A 92 13.56 -17.65 11.96
C LEU A 92 12.58 -18.57 11.21
N MET A 93 11.34 -18.12 11.00
CA MET A 93 10.31 -18.89 10.32
C MET A 93 10.47 -18.91 8.79
N PHE A 94 10.90 -17.79 8.18
CA PHE A 94 10.74 -17.57 6.74
C PHE A 94 12.03 -17.29 5.99
N SER A 95 13.19 -17.23 6.64
CA SER A 95 14.47 -16.95 5.96
C SER A 95 14.80 -17.91 4.83
N SER A 96 14.38 -19.17 4.93
CA SER A 96 14.56 -20.18 3.86
C SER A 96 13.43 -20.21 2.83
N HIS A 97 12.41 -19.34 2.96
CA HIS A 97 11.28 -19.33 2.06
C HIS A 97 11.64 -18.58 0.76
N PRO A 98 11.33 -19.09 -0.45
CA PRO A 98 11.70 -18.45 -1.71
C PRO A 98 11.21 -17.00 -1.86
N LEU A 99 10.02 -16.70 -1.34
CA LEU A 99 9.48 -15.33 -1.30
C LEU A 99 10.33 -14.39 -0.44
N TRP A 100 10.94 -14.87 0.65
CA TRP A 100 11.83 -14.06 1.48
C TRP A 100 13.09 -13.68 0.70
N GLU A 101 13.76 -14.66 0.12
CA GLU A 101 14.94 -14.48 -0.74
C GLU A 101 14.63 -13.48 -1.88
N TYR A 102 13.49 -13.67 -2.56
CA TYR A 102 13.05 -12.76 -3.61
C TYR A 102 12.85 -11.31 -3.10
N CYS A 103 12.27 -11.14 -1.91
CA CYS A 103 12.09 -9.82 -1.31
C CYS A 103 13.40 -9.17 -0.85
N GLU A 104 14.44 -9.95 -0.55
CA GLU A 104 15.77 -9.41 -0.22
C GLU A 104 16.54 -8.93 -1.45
N ILE A 105 16.32 -9.56 -2.62
CA ILE A 105 16.91 -9.13 -3.89
C ILE A 105 16.42 -7.73 -4.29
N ILE A 106 15.14 -7.43 -4.07
CA ILE A 106 14.51 -6.17 -4.51
C ILE A 106 14.72 -5.07 -3.47
N LYS A 107 15.36 -3.96 -3.87
CA LYS A 107 15.60 -2.84 -2.95
C LYS A 107 14.29 -2.21 -2.51
N GLY A 108 14.11 -2.10 -1.19
CA GLY A 108 12.92 -1.49 -0.58
C GLY A 108 11.77 -2.46 -0.30
N TRP A 109 11.88 -3.74 -0.67
CA TRP A 109 10.91 -4.77 -0.29
C TRP A 109 11.22 -5.33 1.09
N GLY A 110 12.30 -6.11 1.19
CA GLY A 110 12.78 -6.73 2.41
C GLY A 110 11.69 -7.51 3.19
N PRO A 111 11.85 -7.64 4.52
CA PRO A 111 10.90 -8.37 5.35
C PRO A 111 9.48 -7.82 5.30
N VAL A 112 9.32 -6.50 5.15
CA VAL A 112 7.99 -5.85 5.12
C VAL A 112 7.17 -6.30 3.94
N ALA A 113 7.79 -6.36 2.76
CA ALA A 113 7.13 -6.88 1.58
C ALA A 113 6.79 -8.36 1.74
N CYS A 114 7.76 -9.19 2.16
CA CYS A 114 7.54 -10.62 2.36
C CYS A 114 6.36 -10.89 3.30
N MET A 115 6.33 -10.24 4.46
CA MET A 115 5.26 -10.41 5.45
C MET A 115 3.91 -9.91 4.93
N THR A 116 3.90 -8.82 4.14
CA THR A 116 2.66 -8.37 3.49
C THR A 116 2.17 -9.39 2.46
N TRP A 117 3.05 -9.92 1.62
CA TRP A 117 2.68 -10.92 0.62
C TRP A 117 2.15 -12.19 1.28
N MET A 118 2.86 -12.73 2.27
CA MET A 118 2.41 -13.91 3.02
C MET A 118 1.12 -13.67 3.82
N GLY A 119 0.90 -12.45 4.31
CA GLY A 119 -0.26 -12.14 5.16
C GLY A 119 -1.53 -11.76 4.44
N TYR A 120 -1.41 -11.30 3.20
CA TYR A 120 -2.55 -10.81 2.42
C TYR A 120 -2.78 -11.59 1.12
N ILE A 121 -1.82 -12.35 0.58
CA ILE A 121 -2.09 -13.21 -0.58
C ILE A 121 -2.61 -14.55 -0.07
N ASP A 122 -3.87 -14.83 -0.40
CA ASP A 122 -4.46 -16.16 -0.23
C ASP A 122 -4.12 -17.00 -1.48
N PRO A 123 -3.22 -18.00 -1.38
CA PRO A 123 -2.81 -18.80 -2.53
C PRO A 123 -3.97 -19.62 -3.12
N PHE A 124 -5.02 -19.93 -2.35
CA PHE A 124 -6.17 -20.70 -2.86
C PHE A 124 -7.11 -19.82 -3.70
N LYS A 125 -7.26 -18.55 -3.33
CA LYS A 125 -8.03 -17.57 -4.14
C LYS A 125 -7.21 -16.98 -5.28
N ALA A 126 -5.93 -16.78 -5.05
CA ALA A 126 -5.03 -16.02 -5.91
C ALA A 126 -3.78 -16.82 -6.29
N HIS A 127 -3.97 -17.96 -6.96
CA HIS A 127 -2.88 -18.83 -7.43
C HIS A 127 -2.24 -18.39 -8.77
N THR A 128 -2.71 -17.30 -9.39
CA THR A 128 -2.07 -16.73 -10.58
C THR A 128 -1.78 -15.25 -10.37
N ALA A 129 -0.76 -14.72 -11.05
CA ALA A 129 -0.40 -13.30 -10.94
C ALA A 129 -1.58 -12.35 -11.23
N GLY A 130 -2.43 -12.67 -12.22
CA GLY A 130 -3.63 -11.90 -12.53
C GLY A 130 -4.69 -11.94 -11.41
N ARG A 131 -4.89 -13.10 -10.78
CA ARG A 131 -5.80 -13.25 -9.63
C ARG A 131 -5.25 -12.53 -8.40
N VAL A 132 -3.94 -12.56 -8.16
CA VAL A 132 -3.27 -11.79 -7.11
C VAL A 132 -3.51 -10.30 -7.31
N LYS A 133 -3.26 -9.77 -8.52
CA LYS A 133 -3.53 -8.35 -8.84
C LYS A 133 -5.00 -7.98 -8.59
N LYS A 134 -5.94 -8.81 -9.05
CA LYS A 134 -7.38 -8.63 -8.79
C LYS A 134 -7.70 -8.63 -7.30
N TYR A 135 -7.18 -9.60 -6.55
CA TYR A 135 -7.40 -9.75 -5.11
C TYR A 135 -6.86 -8.56 -4.31
N LEU A 136 -5.71 -8.03 -4.72
CA LEU A 136 -5.08 -6.83 -4.16
C LEU A 136 -5.73 -5.52 -4.65
N GLY A 137 -6.71 -5.58 -5.56
CA GLY A 137 -7.40 -4.41 -6.11
C GLY A 137 -6.53 -3.56 -7.04
N ILE A 138 -5.52 -4.18 -7.66
CA ILE A 138 -4.57 -3.63 -8.63
C ILE A 138 -5.11 -3.93 -10.04
N ILE A 139 -6.34 -3.47 -10.30
CA ILE A 139 -6.97 -3.59 -11.62
C ILE A 139 -7.12 -2.18 -12.18
N PRO A 140 -6.50 -1.88 -13.34
CA PRO A 140 -6.68 -0.61 -14.02
C PRO A 140 -8.17 -0.31 -14.26
N GLY A 141 -8.58 0.93 -14.02
CA GLY A 141 -9.95 1.40 -14.29
C GLY A 141 -11.04 0.96 -13.30
N SER A 142 -10.76 0.01 -12.38
CA SER A 142 -11.75 -0.41 -11.37
C SER A 142 -11.77 0.54 -10.16
N GLY A 143 -12.48 1.66 -10.29
CA GLY A 143 -12.79 2.55 -9.17
C GLY A 143 -14.03 2.05 -8.40
N LEU A 144 -13.97 2.09 -7.06
CA LEU A 144 -15.17 1.88 -6.24
C LEU A 144 -16.14 3.06 -6.42
N LYS A 145 -17.38 2.78 -6.84
CA LYS A 145 -18.47 3.77 -6.84
C LYS A 145 -19.21 3.74 -5.50
N LYS A 146 -19.84 4.87 -5.14
CA LYS A 146 -20.67 4.95 -3.93
C LYS A 146 -21.75 3.88 -3.98
N GLY A 147 -21.85 3.06 -2.93
CA GLY A 147 -22.81 1.95 -2.83
C GLY A 147 -22.31 0.61 -3.37
N GLN A 148 -21.10 0.53 -3.93
CA GLN A 148 -20.49 -0.73 -4.34
C GLN A 148 -19.64 -1.32 -3.21
N THR A 149 -19.72 -2.65 -3.04
CA THR A 149 -18.80 -3.41 -2.19
C THR A 149 -17.48 -3.65 -2.93
N ALA A 150 -16.37 -3.62 -2.21
CA ALA A 150 -15.06 -3.92 -2.77
C ALA A 150 -14.91 -5.43 -2.97
N GLY A 151 -14.79 -5.86 -4.22
CA GLY A 151 -14.43 -7.23 -4.57
C GLY A 151 -12.95 -7.56 -4.37
N TYR A 152 -12.23 -6.77 -3.57
CA TYR A 152 -10.79 -6.87 -3.33
C TYR A 152 -10.45 -6.45 -1.91
N ASN A 153 -9.27 -6.87 -1.44
CA ASN A 153 -8.79 -6.55 -0.10
C ASN A 153 -8.22 -5.11 -0.07
N LEU A 154 -8.99 -4.16 0.49
CA LEU A 154 -8.62 -2.74 0.58
C LEU A 154 -7.36 -2.51 1.41
N GLU A 155 -7.18 -3.28 2.47
CA GLU A 155 -6.02 -3.18 3.35
C GLU A 155 -4.76 -3.62 2.61
N ALA A 156 -4.83 -4.78 1.95
CA ALA A 156 -3.76 -5.29 1.10
C ALA A 156 -3.42 -4.27 -0.01
N LYS A 157 -4.43 -3.69 -0.66
CA LYS A 157 -4.24 -2.63 -1.66
C LYS A 157 -3.37 -1.48 -1.14
N GLY A 158 -3.66 -0.99 0.07
CA GLY A 158 -2.87 0.08 0.70
C GLY A 158 -1.42 -0.34 0.98
N ARG A 159 -1.22 -1.54 1.52
CA ARG A 159 0.13 -2.06 1.85
C ARG A 159 1.00 -2.27 0.62
N THR A 160 0.43 -2.82 -0.44
CA THR A 160 1.16 -3.09 -1.69
C THR A 160 1.58 -1.80 -2.39
N TYR A 161 0.76 -0.75 -2.30
CA TYR A 161 1.14 0.59 -2.75
C TYR A 161 2.33 1.16 -1.96
N ILE A 162 2.38 0.92 -0.64
CA ILE A 162 3.53 1.32 0.20
C ILE A 162 4.80 0.57 -0.21
N ILE A 163 4.71 -0.75 -0.44
CA ILE A 163 5.84 -1.57 -0.89
C ILE A 163 6.39 -1.06 -2.22
N MET A 164 5.52 -0.79 -3.19
CA MET A 164 5.91 -0.20 -4.48
C MET A 164 6.55 1.19 -4.28
N ASN A 165 6.03 2.04 -3.40
CA ASN A 165 6.66 3.33 -3.16
C ASN A 165 8.06 3.19 -2.57
N ASN A 166 8.29 2.19 -1.72
CA ASN A 166 9.61 1.93 -1.16
C ASN A 166 10.63 1.55 -2.24
N THR A 167 10.27 0.80 -3.28
CA THR A 167 11.21 0.49 -4.37
C THR A 167 11.64 1.73 -5.13
N ILE A 168 10.71 2.65 -5.37
CA ILE A 168 11.02 3.94 -5.99
C ILE A 168 11.92 4.79 -5.09
N LEU A 169 11.62 4.87 -3.79
CA LEU A 169 12.39 5.66 -2.84
C LEU A 169 13.82 5.11 -2.65
N GLN A 170 13.97 3.78 -2.64
CA GLN A 170 15.25 3.10 -2.53
C GLN A 170 15.99 2.96 -3.87
N LYS A 171 15.39 3.45 -4.96
CA LYS A 171 15.94 3.39 -6.33
C LYS A 171 16.39 1.98 -6.71
N ASP A 172 15.49 1.01 -6.57
CA ASP A 172 15.73 -0.32 -7.11
C ASP A 172 16.06 -0.24 -8.61
N PRO A 173 17.17 -0.81 -9.11
CA PRO A 173 17.59 -0.62 -10.50
C PRO A 173 16.52 -1.01 -11.52
N PHE A 174 15.82 -2.12 -11.30
CA PHE A 174 14.80 -2.57 -12.24
C PHE A 174 13.54 -1.70 -12.16
N TYR A 175 12.96 -1.54 -10.96
CA TYR A 175 11.68 -0.83 -10.83
C TYR A 175 11.79 0.68 -11.01
N TYR A 176 12.91 1.29 -10.59
CA TYR A 176 13.12 2.72 -10.70
C TYR A 176 13.24 3.17 -12.15
N ASP A 177 13.99 2.43 -12.98
CA ASP A 177 14.16 2.73 -14.40
C ASP A 177 12.82 2.67 -15.15
N HIS A 178 12.00 1.66 -14.85
CA HIS A 178 10.64 1.57 -15.42
C HIS A 178 9.75 2.75 -14.97
N TYR A 179 9.84 3.16 -13.70
CA TYR A 179 9.09 4.31 -13.20
C TYR A 179 9.54 5.62 -13.85
N ILE A 180 10.85 5.86 -13.99
CA ILE A 180 11.39 7.04 -14.66
C ILE A 180 11.02 7.04 -16.14
N GLY A 181 11.22 5.93 -16.85
CA GLY A 181 10.85 5.79 -18.25
C GLY A 181 9.37 6.08 -18.47
N LYS A 182 8.49 5.58 -17.59
CA LYS A 182 7.05 5.89 -17.69
C LYS A 182 6.72 7.34 -17.37
N LYS A 183 7.42 7.93 -16.40
CA LYS A 183 7.27 9.33 -16.04
C LYS A 183 7.67 10.25 -17.21
N LEU A 184 8.77 9.96 -17.89
CA LEU A 184 9.23 10.68 -19.09
C LEU A 184 8.23 10.53 -20.24
N TYR A 185 7.76 9.30 -20.50
CA TYR A 185 6.71 9.05 -21.49
C TYR A 185 5.47 9.94 -21.25
N TYR A 186 5.01 10.06 -20.00
CA TYR A 186 3.89 10.94 -19.69
C TYR A 186 4.22 12.43 -19.78
N ALA A 187 5.47 12.81 -19.48
CA ALA A 187 5.95 14.20 -19.55
C ALA A 187 5.98 14.70 -21.00
N GLU A 188 6.48 13.88 -21.93
CA GLU A 188 6.91 14.32 -23.27
C GLU A 188 5.95 13.90 -24.40
N THR A 189 5.04 12.95 -24.16
CA THR A 189 4.23 12.34 -25.24
C THR A 189 2.75 12.73 -25.17
N GLU A 190 2.19 13.15 -26.31
CA GLU A 190 0.73 13.27 -26.50
C GLU A 190 0.07 11.89 -26.46
N ARG A 191 -1.05 11.76 -25.76
CA ARG A 191 -1.76 10.48 -25.59
C ARG A 191 -3.23 10.64 -25.96
N ASP A 192 -3.79 9.65 -26.65
CA ASP A 192 -5.24 9.56 -26.84
C ASP A 192 -5.80 8.56 -25.83
N ILE A 193 -6.73 9.02 -24.99
CA ILE A 193 -7.41 8.19 -23.99
C ILE A 193 -8.91 8.34 -24.21
N ASP A 194 -9.54 7.28 -24.74
CA ASP A 194 -10.98 7.24 -25.03
C ASP A 194 -11.46 8.39 -25.95
N GLY A 195 -10.64 8.78 -26.94
CA GLY A 195 -10.92 9.86 -27.89
C GLY A 195 -10.61 11.26 -27.35
N ILE A 196 -10.08 11.36 -26.13
CA ILE A 196 -9.62 12.61 -25.53
C ILE A 196 -8.11 12.70 -25.73
N LYS A 197 -7.67 13.74 -26.44
CA LYS A 197 -6.25 14.06 -26.55
C LYS A 197 -5.72 14.67 -25.27
N TRP A 198 -4.69 14.06 -24.73
CA TRP A 198 -3.94 14.49 -23.57
C TRP A 198 -2.59 15.05 -24.04
N PRO A 199 -2.35 16.36 -23.90
CA PRO A 199 -1.04 16.93 -24.17
C PRO A 199 0.06 16.31 -23.30
N PRO A 200 1.33 16.47 -23.72
CA PRO A 200 2.48 16.24 -22.85
C PRO A 200 2.30 16.92 -21.49
N PHE A 201 2.71 16.25 -20.40
CA PHE A 201 2.58 16.85 -19.08
C PHE A 201 3.48 18.07 -18.87
N ASP A 202 4.57 18.21 -19.61
CA ASP A 202 5.42 19.40 -19.54
C ASP A 202 4.65 20.65 -20.00
N ASP A 203 3.90 20.55 -21.10
CA ASP A 203 3.00 21.61 -21.55
C ASP A 203 1.90 21.92 -20.51
N ILE A 204 1.35 20.88 -19.87
CA ILE A 204 0.32 21.01 -18.81
C ILE A 204 0.91 21.64 -17.54
N ILE A 205 2.19 21.43 -17.24
CA ILE A 205 2.86 22.00 -16.08
C ILE A 205 3.04 23.52 -16.28
N ASP A 206 3.38 23.93 -17.50
CA ASP A 206 3.56 25.33 -17.87
C ASP A 206 2.22 26.05 -18.01
N ASN A 207 1.24 25.42 -18.65
CA ASN A 207 -0.12 25.91 -18.76
C ASN A 207 -1.16 24.86 -18.34
N PRO A 208 -1.55 24.80 -17.05
CA PRO A 208 -2.52 23.82 -16.58
C PRO A 208 -3.88 23.85 -17.27
N GLU A 209 -4.26 24.95 -17.91
CA GLU A 209 -5.58 25.13 -18.53
C GLU A 209 -5.80 24.27 -19.77
N ILE A 210 -4.71 23.84 -20.43
CA ILE A 210 -4.80 22.95 -21.60
C ILE A 210 -5.15 21.51 -21.22
N CYS A 211 -5.06 21.16 -19.92
CA CYS A 211 -5.36 19.82 -19.45
C CYS A 211 -6.88 19.56 -19.53
N PRO A 212 -7.31 18.46 -20.17
CA PRO A 212 -8.75 18.10 -20.24
C PRO A 212 -9.43 18.00 -18.86
N ASP A 213 -8.66 17.67 -17.83
CA ASP A 213 -9.13 17.51 -16.45
C ASP A 213 -9.06 18.80 -15.61
N TYR A 214 -8.52 19.89 -16.15
CA TYR A 214 -8.32 21.15 -15.43
C TYR A 214 -9.59 21.69 -14.78
N PRO A 215 -10.77 21.76 -15.44
CA PRO A 215 -11.98 22.30 -14.83
C PRO A 215 -12.37 21.55 -13.55
N ARG A 216 -12.21 20.22 -13.55
CA ARG A 216 -12.49 19.36 -12.40
C ARG A 216 -11.48 19.60 -11.27
N CYS A 217 -10.20 19.73 -11.60
CA CYS A 217 -9.13 20.02 -10.65
C CYS A 217 -9.28 21.41 -10.01
N ALA A 218 -9.46 22.45 -10.82
CA ALA A 218 -9.66 23.82 -10.39
C ALA A 218 -10.87 23.93 -9.45
N LYS A 219 -12.02 23.34 -9.83
CA LYS A 219 -13.24 23.32 -9.00
C LYS A 219 -13.01 22.73 -7.60
N LYS A 220 -12.23 21.64 -7.50
CA LYS A 220 -11.90 21.04 -6.19
C LYS A 220 -11.02 21.96 -5.34
N LEU A 221 -10.05 22.63 -5.97
CA LEU A 221 -9.12 23.54 -5.28
C LEU A 221 -9.81 24.80 -4.80
N ILE A 222 -10.69 25.38 -5.62
CA ILE A 222 -11.52 26.55 -5.27
C ILE A 222 -12.42 26.22 -4.07
N ARG A 223 -13.20 25.14 -4.15
CA ARG A 223 -14.06 24.70 -3.03
C ARG A 223 -13.31 24.43 -1.74
N LYS A 224 -12.09 23.88 -1.83
CA LYS A 224 -11.24 23.67 -0.66
C LYS A 224 -10.76 25.01 -0.08
N ALA A 225 -10.39 25.95 -0.94
CA ALA A 225 -9.90 27.26 -0.55
C ALA A 225 -11.00 28.12 0.10
N GLU A 226 -12.23 28.09 -0.45
CA GLU A 226 -13.42 28.72 0.12
C GLU A 226 -13.71 28.21 1.54
N ARG A 227 -13.75 26.87 1.73
CA ARG A 227 -13.96 26.25 3.05
C ARG A 227 -12.88 26.60 4.08
N GLU A 228 -11.66 26.82 3.61
CA GLU A 228 -10.50 27.14 4.45
C GLU A 228 -10.23 28.66 4.56
N GLY A 229 -11.11 29.51 3.98
CA GLY A 229 -10.96 30.97 4.03
C GLY A 229 -9.67 31.50 3.38
N ARG A 230 -9.13 30.81 2.38
CA ARG A 230 -7.85 31.15 1.74
C ARG A 230 -7.98 31.26 0.22
N LYS A 231 -6.94 31.80 -0.44
CA LYS A 231 -6.89 31.85 -1.90
C LYS A 231 -6.69 30.44 -2.51
N PRO A 232 -7.31 30.16 -3.69
CA PRO A 232 -7.06 28.92 -4.43
C PRO A 232 -5.58 28.75 -4.78
N LYS A 233 -5.05 27.54 -4.60
CA LYS A 233 -3.69 27.18 -5.02
C LYS A 233 -3.72 26.68 -6.47
N LYS A 234 -2.60 26.81 -7.20
CA LYS A 234 -2.44 26.17 -8.51
C LYS A 234 -2.53 24.64 -8.38
N PRO A 235 -3.03 23.93 -9.42
CA PRO A 235 -3.00 22.47 -9.44
C PRO A 235 -1.58 21.93 -9.36
N SER A 236 -1.39 20.83 -8.63
CA SER A 236 -0.11 20.16 -8.47
C SER A 236 0.17 19.20 -9.64
N CYS A 237 0.30 19.72 -10.87
CA CYS A 237 0.45 18.90 -12.08
C CYS A 237 1.67 17.96 -11.99
N ARG A 238 2.80 18.44 -11.46
CA ARG A 238 4.00 17.61 -11.22
C ARG A 238 3.73 16.42 -10.30
N ALA A 239 2.98 16.63 -9.22
CA ALA A 239 2.60 15.55 -8.32
C ALA A 239 1.58 14.60 -8.97
N HIS A 240 0.73 15.10 -9.86
CA HIS A 240 -0.18 14.26 -10.64
C HIS A 240 0.63 13.32 -11.56
N LEU A 241 1.54 13.88 -12.36
CA LEU A 241 2.45 13.12 -13.23
C LEU A 241 3.18 12.02 -12.45
N ASP A 242 3.75 12.38 -11.30
CA ASP A 242 4.45 11.45 -10.41
C ASP A 242 3.56 10.29 -9.96
N ASN A 243 2.33 10.61 -9.51
CA ASN A 243 1.37 9.62 -9.08
C ASN A 243 0.85 8.73 -10.22
N MET A 244 0.77 9.24 -11.46
CA MET A 244 0.41 8.42 -12.62
C MET A 244 1.48 7.38 -12.91
N ALA A 245 2.76 7.79 -12.92
CA ALA A 245 3.87 6.87 -13.12
C ALA A 245 3.94 5.82 -12.01
N ARG A 246 3.75 6.22 -10.74
CA ARG A 246 3.65 5.30 -9.59
C ARG A 246 2.52 4.28 -9.74
N ARG A 247 1.33 4.73 -10.14
CA ARG A 247 0.17 3.84 -10.34
C ARG A 247 0.42 2.84 -11.47
N TRP A 248 1.00 3.29 -12.56
CA TRP A 248 1.34 2.41 -13.67
C TRP A 248 2.37 1.34 -13.27
N LEU A 249 3.41 1.73 -12.51
CA LEU A 249 4.39 0.76 -12.02
C LEU A 249 3.75 -0.27 -11.08
N TRP A 250 2.83 0.18 -10.23
CA TRP A 250 2.11 -0.68 -9.28
C TRP A 250 1.16 -1.67 -9.98
N GLY A 251 0.49 -1.24 -11.04
CA GLY A 251 -0.40 -2.06 -11.87
C GLY A 251 -1.70 -1.35 -12.19
#